data_AF-R7PU22-F1
#
_entry.id   AF-R7PU22-F1
#
_cell.length_a   1.000
_cell.length_b   1.000
_cell.length_c   1.000
_cell.angle_alpha   90.00
_cell.angle_beta   90.00
_cell.angle_gamma   90.00
#
_symmetry.space_group_name_H-M   'P 1'
#
loop_
_entity.id
_entity.type
_entity.pdbx_description
1 polymer ?
#
loop_
_entity_poly.entity_id
_entity_poly.type
_entity_poly.pdbx_seq_one_letter_code
_entity_poly.pdbx_strand_id
1 'polypeptide(L)'
;MSFLDDWKEWSSAKKAVSIIAVCCIGLLVIGVIGGMVSPDKNTSTTTNTNENNNNSNNGNTDSAQVYKEGTYKVGSDIPAGEYKFTQTSSFGGYVERSSDSSMEFDSIISNEATSEEGSTVYVTVLEGEYLKIQGGELTPA
;
A
#
# COMPACT_ATOMS: atom_id res chain seq x y z
N MET A 1 29.82 -38.26 1.93
CA MET A 1 28.94 -38.05 3.09
C MET A 1 27.55 -37.74 2.59
N SER A 2 26.50 -38.26 3.25
CA SER A 2 25.15 -37.85 2.89
C SER A 2 24.89 -36.49 3.51
N PHE A 3 24.32 -35.55 2.73
CA PHE A 3 23.98 -34.20 3.19
C PHE A 3 23.11 -34.21 4.48
N LEU A 4 22.37 -35.31 4.69
CA LEU A 4 21.51 -35.55 5.84
C LEU A 4 22.31 -35.79 7.14
N ASP A 5 23.50 -36.40 7.04
CA ASP A 5 24.37 -36.65 8.20
C ASP A 5 24.98 -35.34 8.70
N ASP A 6 25.46 -34.50 7.78
CA ASP A 6 26.03 -33.19 8.10
C ASP A 6 24.98 -32.23 8.66
N TRP A 7 23.73 -32.33 8.17
CA TRP A 7 22.60 -31.53 8.66
C TRP A 7 22.32 -31.76 10.14
N LYS A 8 22.40 -33.01 10.60
CA LYS A 8 21.97 -33.37 11.96
C LYS A 8 22.89 -32.78 13.02
N GLU A 9 24.18 -32.69 12.72
CA GLU A 9 25.25 -32.16 13.58
C GLU A 9 25.24 -30.63 13.71
N TRP A 10 24.42 -29.90 12.93
CA TRP A 10 24.42 -28.44 12.96
C TRP A 10 23.63 -27.85 14.14
N SER A 11 24.11 -26.69 14.62
CA SER A 11 23.40 -25.86 15.58
C SER A 11 22.13 -25.27 14.97
N SER A 12 21.14 -24.96 15.82
CA SER A 12 19.83 -24.47 15.38
C SER A 12 19.91 -23.23 14.48
N ALA A 13 20.88 -22.34 14.72
CA ALA A 13 21.11 -21.16 13.90
C ALA A 13 21.61 -21.50 12.49
N LYS A 14 22.54 -22.45 12.36
CA LYS A 14 23.07 -22.90 11.05
C LYS A 14 22.00 -23.66 10.26
N LYS A 15 21.17 -24.46 10.93
CA LYS A 15 20.00 -25.12 10.34
C LYS A 15 19.02 -24.09 9.77
N ALA A 16 18.65 -23.06 10.55
CA ALA A 16 17.73 -22.02 10.10
C ALA A 16 18.23 -21.28 8.85
N VAL A 17 19.51 -20.85 8.85
CA VAL A 17 20.12 -20.17 7.68
C VAL A 17 20.11 -21.06 6.43
N SER A 18 20.38 -22.35 6.59
CA SER A 18 20.38 -23.29 5.46
C SER A 18 18.98 -23.59 4.92
N ILE A 19 17.94 -23.65 5.76
CA ILE A 19 16.55 -23.78 5.29
C ILE A 19 16.16 -22.54 4.47
N ILE A 20 16.46 -21.35 5.01
CA ILE A 20 16.11 -20.07 4.37
C ILE A 20 16.77 -19.96 2.99
N ALA A 21 18.08 -20.28 2.89
CA ALA A 21 18.79 -20.24 1.62
C ALA A 21 18.22 -21.21 0.56
N VAL A 22 17.81 -22.43 0.96
CA VAL A 22 17.18 -23.41 0.06
C VAL A 22 15.79 -22.94 -0.40
N CYS A 23 15.00 -22.34 0.50
CA CYS A 23 13.70 -21.76 0.13
C CYS A 23 13.83 -20.59 -0.86
N CYS A 24 14.83 -19.70 -0.69
CA CYS A 24 15.05 -18.60 -1.61
C CYS A 24 15.45 -19.07 -3.03
N ILE A 25 16.20 -20.16 -3.13
CA ILE A 25 16.63 -20.72 -4.42
C ILE A 25 15.51 -21.55 -5.08
N GLY A 26 14.68 -22.24 -4.28
CA GLY A 26 13.55 -23.02 -4.77
C GLY A 26 12.40 -22.20 -5.36
N LEU A 27 12.33 -20.88 -5.08
CA LEU A 27 11.29 -19.98 -5.59
C LEU A 27 11.65 -19.32 -6.94
N LEU A 28 12.84 -19.55 -7.51
CA LEU A 28 13.25 -18.96 -8.79
C LEU A 28 12.98 -19.86 -10.03
N VAL A 29 12.32 -21.01 -9.88
CA VAL A 29 12.19 -21.99 -10.99
C VAL A 29 10.76 -22.48 -11.27
N ILE A 30 9.73 -21.65 -11.05
CA ILE A 30 8.38 -21.96 -11.54
C ILE A 30 7.85 -20.78 -12.38
N GLY A 31 7.84 -20.97 -13.71
CA GLY A 31 6.79 -20.40 -14.56
C GLY A 31 7.14 -19.50 -15.74
N VAL A 32 8.22 -19.76 -16.51
CA VAL A 32 8.34 -19.19 -17.87
C VAL A 32 7.70 -20.14 -18.88
N ILE A 33 6.41 -19.92 -19.20
CA ILE A 33 5.68 -20.31 -20.43
C ILE A 33 4.25 -19.73 -20.29
N GLY A 34 3.64 -18.95 -21.18
CA GLY A 34 3.92 -18.50 -22.53
C GLY A 34 2.58 -18.04 -23.16
N GLY A 35 2.61 -17.03 -24.04
CA GLY A 35 1.47 -16.63 -24.90
C GLY A 35 0.90 -15.24 -24.55
N MET A 36 1.36 -14.15 -25.16
CA MET A 36 0.88 -13.63 -26.46
C MET A 36 -0.65 -13.57 -26.56
N VAL A 37 -1.23 -12.38 -26.35
CA VAL A 37 -2.39 -11.88 -27.13
C VAL A 37 -2.43 -10.35 -27.02
N SER A 38 -2.20 -9.71 -28.16
CA SER A 38 -2.70 -8.39 -28.60
C SER A 38 -2.66 -8.49 -30.12
N PRO A 39 -3.61 -7.93 -30.90
CA PRO A 39 -4.31 -6.66 -30.63
C PRO A 39 -5.83 -6.69 -30.91
N ASP A 40 -6.57 -5.67 -30.46
CA ASP A 40 -7.69 -5.16 -31.25
C ASP A 40 -7.83 -3.64 -31.09
N LYS A 41 -8.08 -2.98 -32.23
CA LYS A 41 -8.22 -1.53 -32.43
C LYS A 41 -9.49 -1.01 -31.74
N ASN A 42 -9.36 0.02 -30.90
CA ASN A 42 -10.34 1.11 -30.87
C ASN A 42 -9.66 2.45 -31.17
N THR A 43 -9.51 2.72 -32.47
CA THR A 43 -9.34 4.10 -32.94
C THR A 43 -10.65 4.85 -32.68
N SER A 44 -10.69 5.62 -31.59
CA SER A 44 -11.65 6.70 -31.43
C SER A 44 -10.91 8.02 -31.60
N THR A 45 -10.88 8.51 -32.83
CA THR A 45 -10.67 9.94 -33.09
C THR A 45 -12.02 10.51 -33.49
N THR A 46 -12.56 11.44 -32.70
CA THR A 46 -13.31 12.60 -33.19
C THR A 46 -13.30 13.69 -32.13
N THR A 47 -12.54 14.73 -32.44
CA THR A 47 -12.56 16.08 -31.89
C THR A 47 -13.95 16.70 -32.06
N ASN A 48 -14.47 17.39 -31.03
CA ASN A 48 -15.03 18.75 -31.16
C ASN A 48 -15.50 19.31 -29.80
N THR A 49 -15.00 20.51 -29.54
CA THR A 49 -15.28 21.46 -28.47
C THR A 49 -16.77 21.74 -28.29
N ASN A 50 -17.22 21.83 -27.04
CA ASN A 50 -18.22 22.83 -26.63
C ASN A 50 -17.94 23.23 -25.17
N GLU A 51 -17.64 24.50 -25.01
CA GLU A 51 -17.61 25.21 -23.74
C GLU A 51 -19.03 25.19 -23.13
N ASN A 52 -19.12 24.95 -21.82
CA ASN A 52 -19.94 25.82 -20.97
C ASN A 52 -19.53 25.67 -19.50
N ASN A 53 -19.10 26.82 -18.96
CA ASN A 53 -19.05 27.14 -17.55
C ASN A 53 -20.35 26.76 -16.84
N ASN A 54 -20.21 26.25 -15.60
CA ASN A 54 -20.80 26.79 -14.38
C ASN A 54 -20.46 25.81 -13.26
N ASN A 55 -19.47 26.16 -12.43
CA ASN A 55 -19.67 26.88 -11.18
C ASN A 55 -20.34 26.01 -10.11
N SER A 56 -19.53 25.68 -9.11
CA SER A 56 -19.86 25.56 -7.69
C SER A 56 -21.26 25.04 -7.37
N ASN A 57 -21.30 23.81 -6.87
CA ASN A 57 -21.64 23.55 -5.47
C ASN A 57 -22.00 22.08 -5.36
N ASN A 58 -21.14 21.31 -4.71
CA ASN A 58 -21.67 20.52 -3.63
C ASN A 58 -20.81 20.76 -2.39
N GLY A 59 -20.93 21.99 -1.88
CA GLY A 59 -20.87 22.20 -0.44
C GLY A 59 -22.07 21.50 0.17
N ASN A 60 -22.03 20.17 0.20
CA ASN A 60 -22.68 19.43 1.24
C ASN A 60 -21.68 19.53 2.39
N THR A 61 -22.00 20.31 3.42
CA THR A 61 -21.44 20.12 4.76
C THR A 61 -21.96 18.77 5.25
N ASP A 62 -21.38 17.76 4.60
CA ASP A 62 -21.55 16.33 4.71
C ASP A 62 -20.76 15.90 5.94
N SER A 63 -21.14 14.79 6.55
CA SER A 63 -20.35 14.25 7.65
C SER A 63 -18.90 14.13 7.18
N ALA A 64 -17.94 14.75 7.90
CA ALA A 64 -16.54 14.71 7.50
C ALA A 64 -16.17 13.24 7.28
N GLN A 65 -15.83 12.88 6.04
CA GLN A 65 -15.54 11.50 5.68
C GLN A 65 -14.38 11.01 6.55
N VAL A 66 -14.64 9.99 7.37
CA VAL A 66 -13.64 9.38 8.24
C VAL A 66 -13.17 8.08 7.60
N TYR A 67 -11.86 7.95 7.41
CA TYR A 67 -11.22 6.72 6.94
C TYR A 67 -10.62 6.00 8.15
N LYS A 68 -11.10 4.77 8.40
CA LYS A 68 -10.67 3.96 9.53
C LYS A 68 -9.46 3.10 9.15
N GLU A 69 -9.03 2.26 10.08
CA GLU A 69 -7.98 1.28 9.83
C GLU A 69 -8.23 0.45 8.56
N GLY A 70 -7.17 0.21 7.80
CA GLY A 70 -7.25 -0.47 6.52
C GLY A 70 -6.08 -0.17 5.59
N THR A 71 -6.20 -0.66 4.36
CA THR A 71 -5.31 -0.30 3.25
C THR A 71 -6.15 0.26 2.11
N TYR A 72 -5.75 1.39 1.57
CA TYR A 72 -6.51 2.17 0.60
C TYR A 72 -5.65 2.45 -0.62
N LYS A 73 -6.22 2.31 -1.82
CA LYS A 73 -5.60 2.83 -3.04
C LYS A 73 -6.01 4.29 -3.24
N VAL A 74 -5.04 5.18 -3.31
CA VAL A 74 -5.26 6.62 -3.52
C VAL A 74 -5.73 6.87 -4.95
N GLY A 75 -6.82 7.62 -5.09
CA GLY A 75 -7.53 7.86 -6.36
C GLY A 75 -8.70 6.92 -6.64
N SER A 76 -8.83 5.85 -5.85
CA SER A 76 -9.96 4.89 -5.92
C SER A 76 -10.73 4.87 -4.60
N ASP A 77 -10.04 4.50 -3.52
CA ASP A 77 -10.67 4.24 -2.22
C ASP A 77 -10.62 5.49 -1.32
N ILE A 78 -9.58 6.30 -1.50
CA ILE A 78 -9.37 7.59 -0.85
C ILE A 78 -8.87 8.62 -1.89
N PRO A 79 -9.47 9.81 -1.99
CA PRO A 79 -8.96 10.85 -2.90
C PRO A 79 -7.54 11.30 -2.51
N ALA A 80 -6.72 11.67 -3.50
CA ALA A 80 -5.46 12.36 -3.24
C ALA A 80 -5.73 13.68 -2.49
N GLY A 81 -4.85 14.04 -1.54
CA GLY A 81 -5.05 15.21 -0.70
C GLY A 81 -4.26 15.19 0.60
N GLU A 82 -4.51 16.18 1.45
CA GLU A 82 -3.97 16.26 2.80
C GLU A 82 -4.99 15.76 3.82
N TYR A 83 -4.53 14.95 4.76
CA TYR A 83 -5.34 14.34 5.79
C TYR A 83 -4.69 14.51 7.15
N LYS A 84 -5.51 14.65 8.18
CA LYS A 84 -5.09 14.58 9.57
C LYS A 84 -5.36 13.18 10.09
N PHE A 85 -4.30 12.48 10.48
CA PHE A 85 -4.36 11.26 11.26
C PHE A 85 -4.61 11.59 12.72
N THR A 86 -5.46 10.82 13.38
CA THR A 86 -5.66 10.86 14.83
C THR A 86 -5.55 9.44 15.37
N GLN A 87 -4.63 9.23 16.31
CA GLN A 87 -4.52 7.96 17.02
C GLN A 87 -5.75 7.75 17.90
N THR A 88 -6.48 6.66 17.69
CA THR A 88 -7.66 6.28 18.49
C THR A 88 -7.40 5.02 19.33
N SER A 89 -6.33 4.29 19.03
CA SER A 89 -5.89 3.13 19.79
C SER A 89 -5.00 3.52 20.97
N SER A 90 -5.09 2.79 22.08
CA SER A 90 -4.17 2.92 23.22
C SER A 90 -2.84 2.19 23.03
N PHE A 91 -2.68 1.41 21.95
CA PHE A 91 -1.47 0.62 21.64
C PHE A 91 -0.50 1.33 20.69
N GLY A 92 -0.82 2.55 20.27
CA GLY A 92 -0.08 3.30 19.25
C GLY A 92 -0.86 3.42 17.93
N GLY A 93 -0.40 4.34 17.09
CA GLY A 93 -0.92 4.58 15.75
C GLY A 93 0.18 4.46 14.70
N TYR A 94 -0.21 4.09 13.49
CA TYR A 94 0.70 3.98 12.35
C TYR A 94 -0.01 4.35 11.05
N VAL A 95 0.62 5.21 10.27
CA VAL A 95 0.16 5.60 8.93
C VAL A 95 1.32 5.51 7.96
N GLU A 96 1.10 4.88 6.81
CA GLU A 96 2.15 4.56 5.84
C GLU A 96 1.65 4.83 4.43
N ARG A 97 2.49 5.49 3.64
CA ARG A 97 2.35 5.62 2.19
C ARG A 97 3.34 4.71 1.50
N SER A 98 2.86 3.98 0.52
CA SER A 98 3.63 2.99 -0.24
C SER A 98 3.43 3.17 -1.74
N SER A 99 4.46 2.86 -2.52
CA SER A 99 4.48 3.00 -3.97
C SER A 99 3.65 1.94 -4.69
N ASP A 100 3.33 0.84 -4.02
CA ASP A 100 2.53 -0.25 -4.55
C ASP A 100 1.73 -0.94 -3.44
N SER A 101 0.92 -1.93 -3.83
CA SER A 101 -0.02 -2.61 -2.94
C SER A 101 0.62 -3.65 -2.02
N SER A 102 1.93 -3.92 -2.13
CA SER A 102 2.60 -4.94 -1.33
C SER A 102 2.70 -4.55 0.14
N MET A 103 2.82 -3.24 0.42
CA MET A 103 3.09 -2.71 1.77
C MET A 103 4.36 -3.30 2.40
N GLU A 104 5.30 -3.73 1.55
CA GLU A 104 6.61 -4.24 1.95
C GLU A 104 7.58 -3.07 2.13
N PHE A 105 8.67 -3.32 2.87
CA PHE A 105 9.60 -2.28 3.29
C PHE A 105 10.24 -1.48 2.13
N ASP A 106 10.46 -2.13 0.99
CA ASP A 106 11.00 -1.50 -0.21
C ASP A 106 9.99 -0.60 -0.94
N SER A 107 8.69 -0.82 -0.71
CA SER A 107 7.60 -0.01 -1.25
C SER A 107 7.32 1.26 -0.43
N ILE A 108 7.79 1.35 0.81
CA ILE A 108 7.45 2.46 1.72
C ILE A 108 8.06 3.78 1.21
N ILE A 109 7.19 4.74 0.91
CA ILE A 109 7.55 6.12 0.55
C ILE A 109 7.77 6.94 1.83
N SER A 110 6.84 6.83 2.78
CA SER A 110 6.89 7.54 4.07
C SER A 110 6.00 6.84 5.07
N ASN A 111 6.39 6.84 6.34
CA ASN A 111 5.54 6.39 7.44
C ASN A 111 5.67 7.32 8.65
N GLU A 112 4.68 7.23 9.53
CA GLU A 112 4.67 7.94 10.80
C GLU A 112 4.06 7.03 11.87
N ALA A 113 4.62 7.05 13.07
CA ALA A 113 4.18 6.24 14.20
C ALA A 113 3.93 7.13 15.42
N THR A 114 2.80 6.91 16.09
CA THR A 114 2.42 7.66 17.28
C THR A 114 2.30 6.71 18.48
N SER A 115 2.66 7.18 19.67
CA SER A 115 2.64 6.37 20.89
C SER A 115 1.61 6.84 21.93
N GLU A 116 1.14 8.08 21.85
CA GLU A 116 0.19 8.66 22.79
C GLU A 116 -1.21 8.73 22.16
N GLU A 117 -2.22 8.20 22.85
CA GLU A 117 -3.61 8.25 22.38
C GLU A 117 -4.04 9.70 22.13
N GLY A 118 -4.70 9.95 20.99
CA GLY A 118 -5.07 11.30 20.55
C GLY A 118 -3.96 12.08 19.86
N SER A 119 -2.74 11.52 19.71
CA SER A 119 -1.70 12.14 18.86
C SER A 119 -2.19 12.33 17.43
N THR A 120 -1.80 13.45 16.82
CA THR A 120 -2.15 13.78 15.44
C THR A 120 -0.94 14.02 14.57
N VAL A 121 -1.03 13.59 13.32
CA VAL A 121 -0.01 13.84 12.29
C VAL A 121 -0.70 14.18 10.97
N TYR A 122 -0.07 15.03 10.15
CA TYR A 122 -0.59 15.40 8.84
C TYR A 122 0.08 14.56 7.76
N VAL A 123 -0.72 14.01 6.86
CA VAL A 123 -0.29 13.10 5.80
C VAL A 123 -0.83 13.59 4.47
N THR A 124 0.07 13.91 3.55
CA THR A 124 -0.29 14.18 2.14
C THR A 124 -0.17 12.89 1.34
N VAL A 125 -1.25 12.46 0.70
CA VAL A 125 -1.30 11.26 -0.16
C VAL A 125 -1.48 11.65 -1.62
N LEU A 126 -0.76 10.97 -2.53
CA LEU A 126 -0.77 11.28 -3.96
C LEU A 126 -1.46 10.17 -4.77
N GLU A 127 -2.04 10.56 -5.90
CA GLU A 127 -2.70 9.65 -6.84
C GLU A 127 -1.84 8.43 -7.19
N GLY A 128 -2.41 7.23 -7.11
CA GLY A 128 -1.73 5.97 -7.44
C GLY A 128 -0.91 5.34 -6.31
N GLU A 129 -0.74 6.03 -5.18
CA GLU A 129 -0.11 5.46 -3.98
C GLU A 129 -1.07 4.52 -3.23
N TYR A 130 -0.51 3.82 -2.25
CA TYR A 130 -1.24 2.99 -1.31
C TYR A 130 -1.04 3.52 0.10
N LEU A 131 -2.12 3.54 0.89
CA LEU A 131 -2.15 4.11 2.23
C LEU A 131 -2.57 3.06 3.25
N LYS A 132 -1.75 2.84 4.28
CA LYS A 132 -2.08 2.02 5.46
C LYS A 132 -2.51 2.90 6.61
N ILE A 133 -3.52 2.47 7.34
CA ILE A 133 -3.95 3.08 8.60
C ILE A 133 -4.04 1.96 9.64
N GLN A 134 -3.37 2.12 10.78
CA GLN A 134 -3.48 1.25 11.95
C GLN A 134 -3.54 2.10 13.22
N GLY A 135 -4.36 1.70 14.18
CA GLY A 135 -4.46 2.37 15.48
C GLY A 135 -5.03 3.78 15.45
N GLY A 136 -5.73 4.16 14.38
CA GLY A 136 -6.23 5.51 14.20
C GLY A 136 -7.18 5.67 13.02
N GLU A 137 -7.48 6.93 12.71
CA GLU A 137 -8.35 7.32 11.61
C GLU A 137 -7.82 8.59 10.91
N LEU A 138 -8.18 8.76 9.64
CA LEU A 138 -7.91 9.95 8.85
C LEU A 138 -9.18 10.76 8.60
N THR A 139 -9.05 12.08 8.68
CA THR A 139 -10.04 13.05 8.21
C THR A 139 -9.39 14.02 7.24
N PRO A 140 -10.07 14.50 6.19
CA PRO A 140 -9.56 15.58 5.34
C PRO A 140 -9.11 16.78 6.18
N ALA A 141 -7.96 17.36 5.84
CA ALA A 141 -7.35 18.49 6.54
C ALA A 141 -7.75 19.85 5.93
#